data_AF-A0A973STA1-F1
#
_entry.id   AF-A0A973STA1-F1
#
_cell.length_a   1.000
_cell.length_b   1.000
_cell.length_c   1.000
_cell.angle_alpha   90.00
_cell.angle_beta   90.00
_cell.angle_gamma   90.00
#
_symmetry.space_group_name_H-M   'P 1'
#
loop_
_entity.id
_entity.type
_entity.pdbx_description
1 polymer ?
#
loop_
_entity_poly.entity_id
_entity_poly.type
_entity_poly.pdbx_seq_one_letter_code
_entity_poly.pdbx_strand_id
1 'polypeptide(L)'
;MAFFRPRVSREAEVRYHADLEISKSFPEQLERARQAEAVVRDLRAADADDVELRAAGLAFDKALTEALRTAEAGQRATFGVKAYDDRIARRKAKARPKGAEWTREVDRIRTMREDNRLWGIPRLPRRVPSAG
;
A
#
# COMPACT_ATOMS: atom_id res chain seq x y z
N MET A 1 -25.06 33.55 -20.99
CA MET A 1 -23.72 32.95 -21.17
C MET A 1 -23.77 31.50 -20.72
N ALA A 2 -23.55 30.54 -21.61
CA ALA A 2 -23.41 29.15 -21.22
C ALA A 2 -22.03 28.98 -20.57
N PHE A 3 -21.99 28.79 -19.26
CA PHE A 3 -20.74 28.44 -18.57
C PHE A 3 -20.36 27.02 -18.99
N PHE A 4 -19.38 26.88 -19.88
CA PHE A 4 -18.77 25.60 -20.19
C PHE A 4 -18.06 25.11 -18.93
N ARG A 5 -18.73 24.29 -18.12
CA ARG A 5 -18.08 23.64 -16.97
C ARG A 5 -17.06 22.65 -17.53
N PRO A 6 -15.77 22.75 -17.16
CA PRO A 6 -14.78 21.75 -17.54
C PRO A 6 -15.29 20.37 -17.13
N ARG A 7 -15.14 19.38 -18.01
CA ARG A 7 -15.63 18.00 -17.75
C ARG A 7 -14.90 17.33 -16.57
N VAL A 8 -13.79 17.91 -16.13
CA VAL A 8 -12.93 17.46 -15.02
C VAL A 8 -12.42 18.69 -14.27
N SER A 9 -12.37 18.64 -12.95
CA SER A 9 -11.86 19.75 -12.13
C SER A 9 -10.34 19.85 -12.18
N ARG A 10 -9.81 21.06 -11.93
CA ARG A 10 -8.36 21.28 -11.76
C ARG A 10 -7.80 20.44 -10.62
N GLU A 11 -8.55 20.25 -9.54
CA GLU A 11 -8.13 19.40 -8.42
C GLU A 11 -7.98 17.94 -8.85
N ALA A 12 -8.87 17.42 -9.70
CA ALA A 12 -8.74 16.09 -10.28
C ALA A 12 -7.49 15.95 -11.15
N GLU A 13 -7.17 16.94 -11.97
CA GLU A 13 -5.92 16.95 -12.76
C GLU A 13 -4.69 16.90 -11.85
N VAL A 14 -4.62 17.77 -10.83
CA VAL A 14 -3.49 17.81 -9.87
C VAL A 14 -3.33 16.46 -9.16
N ARG A 15 -4.41 15.89 -8.63
CA ARG A 15 -4.36 14.60 -7.92
C ARG A 15 -3.97 13.45 -8.86
N TYR A 16 -4.47 13.46 -10.09
CA TYR A 16 -4.09 12.47 -11.10
C TYR A 16 -2.60 12.51 -11.43
N HIS A 17 -2.04 13.70 -11.65
CA HIS A 17 -0.60 13.85 -11.90
C HIS A 17 0.24 13.47 -10.69
N ALA A 18 -0.18 13.83 -9.47
CA ALA A 18 0.50 13.40 -8.25
C ALA A 18 0.50 11.86 -8.11
N ASP A 19 -0.65 11.21 -8.35
CA ASP A 19 -0.75 9.75 -8.28
C ASP A 19 0.06 9.06 -9.39
N LEU A 20 0.17 9.65 -10.59
CA LEU A 20 1.08 9.17 -11.63
C LEU A 20 2.53 9.18 -11.13
N GLU A 21 3.01 10.29 -10.57
CA GLU A 21 4.37 10.40 -10.05
C GLU A 21 4.63 9.43 -8.90
N ILE A 22 3.71 9.31 -7.95
CA ILE A 22 3.82 8.36 -6.83
C ILE A 22 3.89 6.92 -7.35
N SER A 23 3.05 6.57 -8.33
CA SER A 23 2.94 5.20 -8.85
C SER A 23 4.22 4.71 -9.55
N LYS A 24 5.07 5.61 -10.05
CA LYS A 24 6.36 5.24 -10.67
C LYS A 24 7.28 4.50 -9.70
N SER A 25 7.17 4.81 -8.41
CA SER A 25 7.96 4.17 -7.36
C SER A 25 7.41 2.80 -6.91
N PHE A 26 6.24 2.37 -7.40
CA PHE A 26 5.61 1.12 -6.98
C PHE A 26 6.51 -0.12 -7.14
N PRO A 27 7.18 -0.36 -8.29
CA PRO A 27 8.05 -1.54 -8.43
C PRO A 27 9.17 -1.57 -7.40
N GLU A 28 9.76 -0.41 -7.08
CA GLU A 28 10.81 -0.30 -6.07
C GLU A 28 10.26 -0.58 -4.66
N GLN A 29 9.11 0.01 -4.30
CA GLN A 29 8.52 -0.23 -2.97
C GLN A 29 8.07 -1.69 -2.80
N LEU A 30 7.56 -2.32 -3.86
CA LEU A 30 7.21 -3.73 -3.86
C LEU A 30 8.44 -4.61 -3.65
N GLU A 31 9.56 -4.27 -4.28
CA GLU A 31 10.81 -5.00 -4.09
C GLU A 31 11.36 -4.86 -2.67
N ARG A 32 11.31 -3.65 -2.09
CA ARG A 32 11.65 -3.43 -0.68
C ARG A 32 10.78 -4.26 0.26
N ALA A 33 9.49 -4.41 -0.04
CA ALA A 33 8.58 -5.26 0.73
C ALA A 33 8.99 -6.75 0.63
N ARG A 34 9.36 -7.24 -0.57
CA ARG A 34 9.85 -8.62 -0.74
C ARG A 34 11.16 -8.87 0.02
N GLN A 35 12.07 -7.92 0.00
CA GLN A 35 13.33 -8.02 0.75
C GLN A 35 13.08 -8.06 2.27
N ALA A 36 12.19 -7.21 2.77
CA ALA A 36 11.80 -7.24 4.18
C ALA A 36 11.08 -8.54 4.57
N GLU A 37 10.24 -9.09 3.68
CA GLU A 37 9.62 -10.40 3.87
C GLU A 37 10.66 -11.53 3.99
N ALA A 38 11.67 -11.51 3.11
CA ALA A 38 12.76 -12.50 3.14
C ALA A 38 13.48 -12.47 4.49
N VAL A 39 13.81 -11.28 5.01
CA VAL A 39 14.43 -11.13 6.34
C VAL A 39 13.57 -11.74 7.45
N VAL A 40 12.25 -11.51 7.43
CA VAL A 40 11.33 -12.12 8.42
C VAL A 40 11.35 -13.65 8.31
N ARG A 41 11.36 -14.20 7.08
CA ARG A 41 11.41 -15.64 6.86
C ARG A 41 12.73 -16.25 7.32
N ASP A 42 13.85 -15.59 7.04
CA ASP A 42 15.19 -16.05 7.42
C ASP A 42 15.35 -16.08 8.96
N LEU A 43 14.90 -15.02 9.65
CA LEU A 43 14.92 -14.97 11.12
C LEU A 43 14.03 -16.04 11.75
N ARG A 44 12.85 -16.32 11.17
CA ARG A 44 12.00 -17.42 11.63
C ARG A 44 12.64 -18.78 11.43
N ALA A 45 13.30 -18.99 10.30
CA ALA A 45 14.01 -20.25 10.02
C ALA A 45 15.22 -20.45 10.94
N ALA A 46 15.82 -19.36 11.43
CA ALA A 46 16.92 -19.37 12.38
C ALA A 46 16.48 -19.47 13.85
N ASP A 47 15.18 -19.56 14.14
CA ASP A 47 14.63 -19.52 15.50
C ASP A 47 15.13 -18.29 16.30
N ALA A 48 15.19 -17.13 15.62
CA ALA A 48 15.60 -15.87 16.22
C ALA A 48 14.67 -15.45 17.37
N ASP A 49 15.18 -14.63 18.27
CA ASP A 49 14.39 -14.22 19.43
C ASP A 49 13.22 -13.30 19.06
N ASP A 50 12.23 -13.21 19.96
CA ASP A 50 11.01 -12.42 19.72
C ASP A 50 11.28 -10.91 19.53
N VAL A 51 12.41 -10.38 20.03
CA VAL A 51 12.78 -8.97 19.86
C VAL A 51 13.24 -8.73 18.44
N GLU A 52 14.10 -9.59 17.90
CA GLU A 52 14.57 -9.55 16.52
C GLU A 52 13.42 -9.77 15.53
N LEU A 53 12.59 -10.79 15.78
CA LEU A 53 11.40 -11.08 14.98
C LEU A 53 10.41 -9.90 14.98
N ARG A 54 10.20 -9.26 16.13
CA ARG A 54 9.35 -8.07 16.22
C ARG A 54 9.93 -6.89 15.43
N ALA A 55 11.24 -6.66 15.51
CA ALA A 55 11.88 -5.58 14.75
C ALA A 55 11.73 -5.80 13.23
N ALA A 56 11.98 -7.02 12.76
CA ALA A 56 11.82 -7.39 11.36
C ALA A 56 10.36 -7.31 10.88
N GLY A 57 9.41 -7.82 11.67
CA GLY A 57 7.98 -7.73 11.36
C GLY A 57 7.47 -6.30 11.25
N LEU A 58 7.97 -5.37 12.08
CA LEU A 58 7.67 -3.94 11.99
C LEU A 58 8.29 -3.29 10.75
N ALA A 59 9.52 -3.66 10.39
CA ALA A 59 10.16 -3.20 9.16
C ALA A 59 9.37 -3.65 7.92
N PHE A 60 8.89 -4.90 7.93
CA PHE A 60 8.05 -5.43 6.86
C PHE A 60 6.68 -4.74 6.79
N ASP A 61 6.01 -4.45 7.92
CA ASP A 61 4.75 -3.67 7.93
C ASP A 61 4.93 -2.29 7.32
N LYS A 62 6.07 -1.63 7.62
CA LYS A 62 6.41 -0.33 7.04
C LYS A 62 6.61 -0.44 5.53
N ALA A 63 7.36 -1.44 5.06
CA ALA A 63 7.58 -1.64 3.62
C ALA A 63 6.27 -1.93 2.88
N LEU A 64 5.39 -2.78 3.44
CA LEU A 64 4.05 -3.04 2.90
C LEU A 64 3.17 -1.79 2.89
N THR A 65 3.31 -0.90 3.88
CA THR A 65 2.56 0.37 3.92
C THR A 65 2.95 1.28 2.76
N GLU A 66 4.25 1.42 2.44
CA GLU A 66 4.71 2.22 1.31
C GLU A 66 4.36 1.58 -0.05
N ALA A 67 4.49 0.25 -0.15
CA ALA A 67 4.05 -0.49 -1.34
C ALA A 67 2.53 -0.33 -1.57
N LEU A 68 1.73 -0.39 -0.51
CA LEU A 68 0.28 -0.19 -0.59
C LEU A 68 -0.06 1.24 -1.04
N ARG A 69 0.59 2.25 -0.46
CA ARG A 69 0.37 3.65 -0.83
C ARG A 69 0.64 3.90 -2.31
N THR A 70 1.74 3.36 -2.83
CA THR A 70 2.15 3.52 -4.23
C THR A 70 1.26 2.69 -5.17
N ALA A 71 0.81 1.51 -4.76
CA ALA A 71 -0.16 0.70 -5.49
C ALA A 71 -1.53 1.37 -5.60
N GLU A 72 -2.05 1.93 -4.50
CA GLU A 72 -3.33 2.66 -4.49
C GLU A 72 -3.27 3.93 -5.37
N ALA A 73 -2.12 4.61 -5.42
CA ALA A 73 -1.89 5.71 -6.37
C ALA A 73 -1.93 5.20 -7.82
N GLY A 74 -1.23 4.11 -8.14
CA GLY A 74 -1.27 3.47 -9.45
C GLY A 74 -2.67 3.02 -9.88
N GLN A 75 -3.47 2.50 -8.93
CA GLN A 75 -4.87 2.16 -9.14
C GLN A 75 -5.70 3.39 -9.49
N ARG A 76 -5.64 4.47 -8.69
CA ARG A 76 -6.39 5.71 -8.95
C ARG A 76 -5.99 6.35 -10.26
N ALA A 77 -4.70 6.41 -10.57
CA ALA A 77 -4.19 6.91 -11.85
C ALA A 77 -4.72 6.06 -13.02
N THR A 78 -4.72 4.73 -12.90
CA THR A 78 -5.27 3.83 -13.94
C THR A 78 -6.76 4.05 -14.19
N PHE A 79 -7.52 4.47 -13.18
CA PHE A 79 -8.94 4.77 -13.37
C PHE A 79 -9.17 6.03 -14.23
N GLY A 80 -8.15 6.87 -14.37
CA GLY A 80 -8.13 8.08 -15.19
C GLY A 80 -8.65 9.31 -14.45
N VAL A 81 -8.26 10.49 -14.94
CA VAL A 81 -8.52 11.79 -14.29
C VAL A 81 -9.99 12.03 -13.95
N LYS A 82 -10.93 11.57 -14.79
CA LYS A 82 -12.37 11.72 -14.54
C LYS A 82 -12.86 10.93 -13.31
N ALA A 83 -12.20 9.82 -12.96
CA ALA A 83 -12.58 8.99 -11.82
C ALA A 83 -12.40 9.67 -10.45
N TYR A 84 -11.67 10.79 -10.39
CA TYR A 84 -11.50 11.58 -9.18
C TYR A 84 -12.78 12.35 -8.81
N ASP A 85 -13.52 12.83 -9.82
CA ASP A 85 -14.75 13.61 -9.63
C ASP A 85 -16.02 12.78 -9.86
N ASP A 86 -15.94 11.70 -10.64
CA ASP A 86 -17.11 10.91 -11.07
C ASP A 86 -17.05 9.45 -10.57
N ARG A 87 -17.96 9.11 -9.64
CA ARG A 87 -18.10 7.76 -9.07
C ARG A 87 -18.46 6.70 -10.10
N ILE A 88 -19.24 7.04 -11.14
CA ILE A 88 -19.64 6.10 -12.20
C ILE A 88 -18.43 5.82 -13.09
N ALA A 89 -17.66 6.87 -13.44
CA ALA A 89 -16.40 6.71 -14.17
C ALA A 89 -15.42 5.81 -13.39
N ARG A 90 -15.28 6.04 -12.07
CA ARG A 90 -14.45 5.21 -11.19
C ARG A 90 -14.90 3.75 -11.17
N ARG A 91 -16.19 3.48 -10.97
CA ARG A 91 -16.74 2.11 -10.96
C ARG A 91 -16.49 1.40 -12.29
N LYS A 92 -16.75 2.07 -13.42
CA LYS A 92 -16.51 1.51 -14.75
C LYS A 92 -15.03 1.21 -14.98
N ALA A 93 -14.14 2.13 -14.57
CA ALA A 93 -12.71 1.93 -14.74
C ALA A 93 -12.16 0.80 -13.84
N LYS A 94 -12.66 0.67 -12.60
CA LYS A 94 -12.36 -0.45 -11.70
C LYS A 94 -12.70 -1.82 -12.31
N ALA A 95 -13.79 -1.89 -13.08
CA ALA A 95 -14.24 -3.11 -13.74
C ALA A 95 -13.47 -3.45 -15.04
N ARG A 96 -12.66 -2.54 -15.58
CA ARG A 96 -11.82 -2.82 -16.76
C ARG A 96 -10.66 -3.75 -16.38
N PRO A 97 -10.08 -4.52 -17.32
CA PRO A 97 -8.99 -5.46 -17.03
C PRO A 97 -7.84 -4.87 -16.20
N LYS A 98 -7.29 -3.73 -16.63
CA LYS A 98 -6.20 -3.05 -15.89
C LYS A 98 -6.63 -2.54 -14.51
N GLY A 99 -7.86 -2.05 -14.38
CA GLY A 99 -8.41 -1.62 -13.10
C GLY A 99 -8.64 -2.80 -12.14
N ALA A 100 -9.06 -3.95 -12.66
CA ALA A 100 -9.21 -5.18 -11.91
C ALA A 100 -7.85 -5.74 -11.47
N GLU A 101 -6.82 -5.72 -12.34
CA GLU A 101 -5.45 -6.07 -11.97
C GLU A 101 -4.94 -5.25 -10.79
N TRP A 102 -5.03 -3.92 -10.86
CA TRP A 102 -4.63 -3.06 -9.76
C TRP A 102 -5.45 -3.28 -8.49
N THR A 103 -6.74 -3.59 -8.62
CA THR A 103 -7.57 -3.93 -7.47
C THR A 103 -7.07 -5.19 -6.78
N ARG A 104 -6.81 -6.26 -7.54
CA ARG A 104 -6.24 -7.50 -7.00
C ARG A 104 -4.88 -7.26 -6.35
N GLU A 105 -4.05 -6.42 -6.95
CA GLU A 105 -2.73 -6.08 -6.42
C GLU A 105 -2.82 -5.35 -5.08
N VAL A 106 -3.66 -4.32 -4.98
CA VAL A 106 -3.92 -3.59 -3.73
C VAL A 106 -4.47 -4.52 -2.66
N ASP A 107 -5.45 -5.35 -3.00
CA ASP A 107 -6.06 -6.29 -2.05
C ASP A 107 -5.04 -7.35 -1.59
N ARG A 108 -4.18 -7.86 -2.49
CA ARG A 108 -3.08 -8.76 -2.13
C ARG A 108 -2.14 -8.13 -1.09
N ILE A 109 -1.70 -6.89 -1.31
CA ILE A 109 -0.78 -6.21 -0.38
C ILE A 109 -1.47 -5.95 0.97
N ARG A 110 -2.78 -5.61 0.97
CA ARG A 110 -3.56 -5.45 2.20
C ARG A 110 -3.63 -6.75 3.00
N THR A 111 -3.91 -7.87 2.33
CA THR A 111 -3.92 -9.19 2.97
C THR A 111 -2.57 -9.53 3.57
N MET A 112 -1.47 -9.38 2.82
CA MET A 112 -0.12 -9.62 3.34
C MET A 112 0.19 -8.77 4.59
N ARG A 113 -0.27 -7.51 4.61
CA ARG A 113 -0.08 -6.61 5.74
C ARG A 113 -0.91 -6.99 6.94
N GLU A 114 -2.16 -7.39 6.73
CA GLU A 114 -3.03 -7.90 7.78
C GLU A 114 -2.44 -9.16 8.41
N ASP A 115 -1.99 -10.12 7.59
CA ASP A 115 -1.34 -11.34 8.04
C ASP A 115 -0.07 -11.06 8.85
N ASN A 116 0.77 -10.11 8.39
CA ASN A 116 1.96 -9.69 9.13
C ASN A 116 1.60 -9.05 10.49
N ARG A 117 0.53 -8.26 10.56
CA ARG A 117 0.09 -7.64 11.82
C ARG A 117 -0.49 -8.64 12.81
N LEU A 118 -1.15 -9.67 12.30
CA LEU A 118 -1.75 -10.72 13.13
C LEU A 118 -0.69 -11.69 13.65
N TRP A 119 0.23 -12.12 12.79
CA TRP A 119 1.12 -13.26 13.05
C TRP A 119 2.61 -12.97 12.84
N GLY A 120 2.95 -11.91 12.13
CA GLY A 120 4.32 -11.50 11.79
C GLY A 120 5.04 -10.69 12.87
N ILE A 121 4.31 -10.11 13.81
CA ILE A 121 4.86 -9.20 14.84
C ILE A 121 4.56 -9.77 16.23
N PRO A 122 5.55 -10.40 16.89
CA PRO A 122 5.41 -10.86 18.27
C PRO A 122 4.94 -9.77 19.23
N ARG A 123 4.04 -10.15 20.15
CA ARG A 123 3.54 -9.27 21.21
C ARG A 123 4.39 -9.42 22.45
N LEU A 124 5.39 -8.54 22.58
CA LEU A 124 6.26 -8.52 23.74
C LEU A 124 5.56 -7.88 24.95
N PRO A 125 5.75 -8.41 26.17
CA PRO A 125 5.27 -7.76 27.39
C PRO A 125 5.96 -6.41 27.57
N ARG A 126 5.20 -5.42 28.05
CA ARG A 126 5.75 -4.11 28.41
C ARG A 126 6.71 -4.29 29.58
N ARG A 127 7.99 -3.93 29.40
CA ARG A 127 8.93 -3.83 30.53
C ARG A 127 8.45 -2.72 31.47
N VAL A 128 7.97 -3.10 32.64
CA VAL A 128 7.75 -2.18 33.76
C VAL A 128 9.09 -2.00 34.48
N PRO A 129 9.57 -0.76 34.69
CA PRO A 129 10.77 -0.57 35.51
C PRO A 129 10.47 -1.07 36.93
N SER A 130 11.35 -1.91 37.47
CA SER A 130 11.26 -2.36 38.86
C SER A 130 11.37 -1.13 39.77
N ALA A 131 10.39 -0.92 40.64
CA ALA A 131 10.50 0.08 41.70
C ALA A 131 11.70 -0.28 42.58
N GLY A 132 12.73 0.58 42.56
CA GLY A 132 13.87 0.52 43.47
C GLY A 132 13.57 1.22 44.78
#